data_AF-A0A5S3YE86-F1
#
_entry.id   AF-A0A5S3YE86-F1
#
_cell.length_a   1.000
_cell.length_b   1.000
_cell.length_c   1.000
_cell.angle_alpha   90.00
_cell.angle_beta   90.00
_cell.angle_gamma   90.00
#
_symmetry.space_group_name_H-M   'P 1'
#
loop_
_entity.id
_entity.type
_entity.pdbx_description
1 polymer ?
#
loop_
_entity_poly.entity_id
_entity_poly.type
_entity_poly.pdbx_seq_one_letter_code
_entity_poly.pdbx_strand_id
1 'polypeptide(L)'
;PKDAIPISFAKLLEQTEQVSTDLRVRFSTSHPKDITDEVLYTMAKYENICKCIHLPVQSGNTRVLQLMNRTYTREWYMAKVDCIREILPDCSITADIIAGFCTETEEEHQ
;
A
#
# COMPACT_ATOMS: atom_id res chain seq x y z
N PRO A 1 19.29 10.76 13.89
CA PRO A 1 20.64 11.08 14.44
C PRO A 1 21.58 11.47 13.30
N LYS A 2 22.50 12.41 13.49
CA LYS A 2 23.41 12.87 12.42
C LYS A 2 24.32 11.77 11.85
N ASP A 3 24.49 10.67 12.59
CA ASP A 3 25.32 9.52 12.20
C ASP A 3 24.50 8.25 11.88
N ALA A 4 23.17 8.35 11.76
CA ALA A 4 22.34 7.21 11.42
C ALA A 4 22.37 6.94 9.91
N ILE A 5 22.75 5.72 9.52
CA ILE A 5 22.63 5.26 8.14
C ILE A 5 21.13 5.11 7.83
N PRO A 6 20.60 5.77 6.79
CA PRO A 6 19.20 5.61 6.41
C PRO A 6 18.93 4.16 6.01
N ILE A 7 17.85 3.59 6.52
CA ILE A 7 17.38 2.23 6.23
C ILE A 7 16.09 2.32 5.41
N SER A 8 15.96 1.48 4.37
CA SER A 8 14.70 1.36 3.63
C SER A 8 13.65 0.67 4.50
N PHE A 9 12.37 0.93 4.25
CA PHE A 9 11.30 0.25 4.98
C PHE A 9 11.36 -1.27 4.75
N ALA A 10 11.66 -1.71 3.53
CA ALA A 10 11.82 -3.13 3.23
C ALA A 10 12.94 -3.79 4.04
N LYS A 11 14.07 -3.11 4.24
CA LYS A 11 15.17 -3.61 5.07
C LYS A 11 14.82 -3.62 6.56
N LEU A 12 14.07 -2.63 7.04
CA LEU A 12 13.53 -2.64 8.40
C LEU A 12 12.55 -3.80 8.60
N LEU A 13 11.69 -4.07 7.62
CA LEU A 13 10.73 -5.15 7.64
C LEU A 13 11.44 -6.52 7.69
N GLU A 14 12.48 -6.71 6.87
CA GLU A 14 13.35 -7.89 6.89
C GLU A 14 14.06 -8.06 8.24
N GLN A 15 14.59 -6.98 8.84
CA GLN A 15 15.22 -7.06 10.16
C GLN A 15 14.22 -7.39 11.28
N THR A 16 12.97 -6.90 11.15
CA THR A 16 11.90 -7.16 12.13
C THR A 16 11.48 -8.63 12.10
N GLU A 17 11.41 -9.22 10.90
CA GLU A 17 11.16 -10.64 10.69
C GLU A 17 12.17 -11.52 11.43
N GLN A 18 13.46 -11.19 11.29
CA GLN A 18 14.56 -11.97 11.84
C GLN A 18 14.65 -11.96 13.38
N VAL A 19 13.88 -11.09 14.05
CA VAL A 19 13.82 -11.07 15.53
C VAL A 19 13.23 -12.37 16.08
N SER A 20 12.20 -12.91 15.43
CA SER A 20 11.59 -14.20 15.80
C SER A 20 10.67 -14.70 14.68
N THR A 21 10.97 -15.88 14.16
CA THR A 21 10.17 -16.55 13.13
C THR A 21 8.80 -17.02 13.64
N ASP A 22 8.63 -17.13 14.96
CA ASP A 22 7.38 -17.57 15.60
C ASP A 22 6.35 -16.43 15.71
N LEU A 23 6.79 -15.17 15.54
CA LEU A 23 5.93 -14.00 15.60
C LEU A 23 5.44 -13.61 14.22
N ARG A 24 4.15 -13.31 14.12
CA ARG A 24 3.55 -12.77 12.90
C ARG A 24 3.75 -11.26 12.83
N VAL A 25 4.39 -10.79 11.76
CA VAL A 25 4.62 -9.37 11.50
C VAL A 25 3.53 -8.84 10.57
N ARG A 26 2.88 -7.75 10.98
CA ARG A 26 1.93 -6.99 10.15
C ARG A 26 2.31 -5.52 10.22
N PHE A 27 2.38 -4.88 9.07
CA PHE A 27 2.43 -3.43 8.98
C PHE A 27 1.15 -2.91 8.33
N SER A 28 0.84 -1.65 8.61
CA SER A 28 -0.21 -0.92 7.92
C SER A 28 0.42 0.34 7.35
N THR A 29 0.26 0.58 6.05
CA THR A 29 0.67 1.84 5.42
C THR A 29 -0.51 2.80 5.35
N SER A 30 -0.27 4.10 5.48
CA SER A 30 -1.27 5.15 5.26
C SER A 30 -1.20 5.73 3.84
N HIS A 31 -0.21 5.34 3.03
CA HIS A 31 -0.02 5.93 1.71
C HIS A 31 0.41 4.88 0.65
N PRO A 32 -0.31 4.80 -0.50
CA PRO A 32 0.02 3.87 -1.59
C PRO A 32 1.44 3.97 -2.15
N LYS A 33 2.07 5.15 -2.06
CA LYS A 33 3.44 5.39 -2.52
C LYS A 33 4.51 4.63 -1.73
N ASP A 34 4.20 4.25 -0.49
CA ASP A 34 5.15 3.53 0.36
C ASP A 34 5.22 2.03 0.03
N ILE A 35 4.33 1.55 -0.86
CA ILE A 35 4.36 0.20 -1.42
C ILE A 35 5.27 0.16 -2.65
N THR A 36 6.55 -0.04 -2.37
CA THR A 36 7.58 -0.29 -3.38
C THR A 36 7.73 -1.77 -3.67
N ASP A 37 8.30 -2.10 -4.82
CA ASP A 37 8.55 -3.49 -5.21
C ASP A 37 9.47 -4.19 -4.22
N GLU A 38 10.44 -3.47 -3.64
CA GLU A 38 11.32 -3.98 -2.57
C GLU A 38 10.51 -4.47 -1.36
N VAL A 39 9.46 -3.74 -0.96
CA VAL A 39 8.55 -4.16 0.11
C VAL A 39 7.78 -5.41 -0.29
N LEU A 40 7.25 -5.47 -1.52
CA LEU A 40 6.49 -6.61 -2.02
C LEU A 40 7.33 -7.89 -2.09
N TYR A 41 8.56 -7.81 -2.59
CA TYR A 41 9.48 -8.94 -2.63
C TYR A 41 9.94 -9.37 -1.24
N THR A 42 10.19 -8.43 -0.32
CA THR A 42 10.45 -8.77 1.10
C THR A 42 9.25 -9.47 1.71
N MET A 43 8.04 -8.95 1.50
CA MET A 43 6.82 -9.63 1.94
C MET A 43 6.76 -11.04 1.36
N ALA A 44 7.01 -11.24 0.06
CA ALA A 44 6.94 -12.55 -0.60
C ALA A 44 7.91 -13.57 0.00
N LYS A 45 9.15 -13.13 0.30
CA LYS A 45 10.25 -13.96 0.81
C LYS A 45 9.97 -14.61 2.17
N TYR A 46 9.15 -14.00 3.02
CA TYR A 46 8.98 -14.41 4.42
C TYR A 46 7.54 -14.82 4.75
N GLU A 47 7.37 -15.97 5.39
CA GLU A 47 6.06 -16.57 5.72
C GLU A 47 5.36 -15.92 6.92
N ASN A 48 6.14 -15.49 7.91
CA ASN A 48 5.66 -14.81 9.11
C ASN A 48 5.25 -13.34 8.85
N ILE A 49 5.56 -12.78 7.68
CA ILE A 49 5.04 -11.48 7.25
C ILE A 49 3.64 -11.66 6.64
N CYS A 50 2.65 -10.95 7.18
CA CYS A 50 1.27 -11.00 6.69
C CYS A 50 1.18 -10.55 5.23
N LYS A 51 0.62 -11.39 4.36
CA LYS A 51 0.21 -11.02 2.99
C LYS A 51 -1.12 -10.25 3.01
N CYS A 52 -1.13 -9.11 3.68
CA CYS A 52 -2.27 -8.20 3.73
C CYS A 52 -1.76 -6.76 3.62
N ILE A 53 -2.19 -6.06 2.58
CA ILE A 53 -1.80 -4.68 2.32
C ILE A 53 -3.03 -3.79 2.46
N HIS A 54 -2.93 -2.81 3.35
CA HIS A 54 -3.90 -1.71 3.39
C HIS A 54 -3.47 -0.64 2.37
N LEU A 55 -4.27 -0.43 1.33
CA LEU A 55 -3.99 0.45 0.21
C LEU A 55 -5.15 1.46 0.07
N PRO A 56 -5.10 2.60 0.78
CA PRO A 56 -6.21 3.54 0.77
C PRO A 56 -6.30 4.28 -0.57
N VAL A 57 -7.43 4.09 -1.29
CA VAL A 57 -7.71 4.82 -2.54
C VAL A 57 -8.51 6.09 -2.29
N GLN A 58 -9.45 6.08 -1.35
CA GLN A 58 -10.43 7.13 -1.04
C GLN A 58 -11.49 7.40 -2.11
N SER A 59 -11.15 7.44 -3.41
CA SER A 59 -12.14 7.56 -4.50
C SER A 59 -11.67 6.81 -5.75
N GLY A 60 -12.62 6.28 -6.52
CA GLY A 60 -12.36 5.64 -7.80
C GLY A 60 -12.06 6.62 -8.94
N ASN A 61 -12.26 7.93 -8.76
CA ASN A 61 -12.18 8.92 -9.83
C ASN A 61 -10.97 9.86 -9.70
N THR A 62 -10.21 10.04 -10.79
CA THR A 62 -8.99 10.88 -10.80
C THR A 62 -9.24 12.35 -10.47
N ARG A 63 -10.35 12.95 -10.93
CA ARG A 63 -10.68 14.35 -10.59
C ARG A 63 -10.99 14.49 -9.10
N VAL A 64 -11.80 13.57 -8.55
CA VAL A 64 -12.14 13.56 -7.12
C VAL A 64 -10.88 13.35 -6.27
N LEU A 65 -10.00 12.41 -6.66
CA LEU A 65 -8.69 12.21 -6.02
C LEU A 65 -7.85 13.49 -5.98
N GLN A 66 -7.79 14.25 -7.07
CA GLN A 66 -7.09 15.54 -7.13
C GLN A 66 -7.70 16.57 -6.17
N LEU A 67 -9.03 16.65 -6.09
CA LEU A 67 -9.71 17.54 -5.13
C LEU A 67 -9.46 17.13 -3.67
N MET A 68 -9.26 15.84 -3.40
CA MET A 68 -8.83 15.32 -2.10
C MET A 68 -7.32 15.54 -1.84
N ASN A 69 -6.62 16.28 -2.70
CA ASN A 69 -5.17 16.51 -2.65
C ASN A 69 -4.34 15.22 -2.69
N ARG A 70 -4.84 14.18 -3.39
CA ARG A 70 -4.06 12.98 -3.69
C ARG A 70 -3.15 13.25 -4.89
N THR A 71 -1.92 12.75 -4.80
CA THR A 71 -0.85 12.99 -5.78
C THR A 71 -0.68 11.83 -6.76
N TYR A 72 -1.74 11.06 -6.99
CA TYR A 72 -1.81 9.89 -7.87
C TYR A 72 -3.18 9.81 -8.56
N THR A 73 -3.23 9.11 -9.69
CA THR A 73 -4.47 8.88 -10.46
C THR A 73 -5.04 7.49 -10.19
N ARG A 74 -6.27 7.25 -10.66
CA ARG A 74 -6.90 5.92 -10.65
C ARG A 74 -6.03 4.88 -11.36
N GLU A 75 -5.51 5.22 -12.54
CA GLU A 75 -4.69 4.31 -13.36
C GLU A 75 -3.39 3.95 -12.65
N TRP A 76 -2.74 4.92 -12.03
CA TRP A 76 -1.55 4.68 -11.22
C TRP A 76 -1.85 3.74 -10.04
N TYR A 77 -2.99 3.93 -9.38
CA TYR A 77 -3.42 3.06 -8.28
C TYR A 77 -3.70 1.64 -8.77
N MET A 78 -4.41 1.47 -9.88
CA MET A 78 -4.68 0.16 -10.46
C MET A 78 -3.40 -0.58 -10.85
N ALA A 79 -2.44 0.11 -11.48
CA ALA A 79 -1.14 -0.47 -11.78
C ALA A 79 -0.39 -0.97 -10.52
N LYS A 80 -0.60 -0.31 -9.37
CA LYS A 80 -0.06 -0.78 -8.08
C LYS A 80 -0.79 -2.02 -7.56
N VAL A 81 -2.11 -2.08 -7.71
CA VAL A 81 -2.88 -3.29 -7.39
C VAL A 81 -2.43 -4.47 -8.25
N ASP A 82 -2.22 -4.25 -9.55
CA ASP A 82 -1.76 -5.29 -10.48
C ASP A 82 -0.38 -5.81 -10.06
N CYS A 83 0.57 -4.92 -9.75
CA CYS A 83 1.89 -5.29 -9.24
C CYS A 83 1.83 -6.11 -7.93
N ILE A 84 0.93 -5.75 -7.00
CA ILE A 84 0.70 -6.54 -5.78
C ILE A 84 0.19 -7.94 -6.14
N ARG A 85 -0.78 -8.04 -7.05
CA ARG A 85 -1.36 -9.33 -7.47
C ARG A 85 -0.36 -10.21 -8.21
N GLU A 86 0.56 -9.62 -8.98
CA GLU A 86 1.61 -10.35 -9.68
C GLU A 86 2.65 -10.93 -8.70
N ILE A 87 3.10 -10.14 -7.73
CA ILE A 87 4.16 -10.56 -6.79
C ILE A 87 3.60 -11.38 -5.62
N LEU A 88 2.38 -11.06 -5.17
CA LEU A 88 1.68 -11.69 -4.04
C LEU A 88 0.24 -12.08 -4.45
N PRO A 89 0.05 -13.16 -5.23
CA PRO A 89 -1.26 -13.55 -5.76
C PRO A 89 -2.36 -13.72 -4.70
N ASP A 90 -2.00 -14.24 -3.54
CA ASP A 90 -2.92 -14.49 -2.41
C ASP A 90 -2.99 -13.33 -1.41
N CYS A 91 -2.41 -12.17 -1.74
CA CYS A 91 -2.44 -11.01 -0.85
C CYS A 91 -3.87 -10.47 -0.70
N SER A 92 -4.30 -10.31 0.55
CA SER A 92 -5.49 -9.51 0.85
C SER A 92 -5.18 -8.03 0.65
N ILE A 93 -6.08 -7.31 -0.03
CA ILE A 93 -5.99 -5.85 -0.16
C ILE A 93 -7.20 -5.25 0.55
N THR A 94 -6.94 -4.34 1.49
CA THR A 94 -7.99 -3.56 2.16
C THR A 94 -7.85 -2.09 1.75
N ALA A 95 -8.94 -1.35 1.70
CA ALA A 95 -8.93 0.04 1.30
C ALA A 95 -10.03 0.82 2.02
N ASP A 96 -9.78 2.10 2.25
CA ASP A 96 -10.79 3.06 2.69
C ASP A 96 -11.36 3.80 1.48
N ILE A 97 -12.68 4.02 1.48
CA ILE A 97 -13.43 4.70 0.41
C ILE A 97 -14.32 5.76 1.03
N ILE A 98 -14.37 6.93 0.40
CA ILE A 98 -15.25 8.06 0.73
C ILE A 98 -16.19 8.27 -0.46
N ALA A 99 -17.48 8.00 -0.26
CA ALA A 99 -18.53 8.34 -1.21
C ALA A 99 -19.19 9.67 -0.84
N GLY A 100 -19.69 10.40 -1.82
CA GLY A 100 -20.34 11.70 -1.64
C GLY A 100 -19.35 12.82 -1.32
N PHE A 101 -18.13 12.76 -1.87
CA PHE A 101 -17.18 13.87 -1.71
C PHE A 101 -17.75 15.16 -2.30
N CYS A 102 -17.36 16.31 -1.74
CA CYS A 102 -17.86 17.60 -2.22
C CYS A 102 -17.65 17.73 -3.73
N THR A 103 -18.73 17.95 -4.48
CA THR A 103 -18.76 18.07 -5.95
C THR A 103 -18.52 16.77 -6.74
N GLU A 104 -18.55 15.60 -6.10
CA GLU A 104 -18.64 14.30 -6.80
C GLU A 104 -19.96 14.25 -7.58
N THR A 105 -19.89 13.88 -8.86
CA THR A 105 -21.07 13.65 -9.70
C THR A 105 -21.42 12.16 -9.75
N GLU A 106 -22.65 11.84 -10.17
CA GLU A 106 -23.07 10.45 -10.34
C GLU A 106 -22.14 9.67 -11.30
N GLU A 107 -21.72 10.30 -12.41
CA GLU A 107 -20.81 9.67 -13.39
C GLU A 107 -19.44 9.32 -12.79
N GLU A 108 -18.99 10.07 -11.78
CA GLU A 108 -17.71 9.83 -11.12
C GLU A 108 -17.81 8.83 -9.98
N HIS A 109 -19.01 8.64 -9.44
CA HIS A 109 -19.32 7.64 -8.44
C HIS A 109 -19.40 6.24 -9.05
N GLN A 110 -19.89 6.13 -10.29
CA GLN A 110 -19.97 4.88 -11.07
C GLN A 110 -18.58 4.41 -11.53
#